data_AF-A0A520BBU0-F1
#
_entry.id   AF-A0A520BBU0-F1
#
_cell.length_a   1.000
_cell.length_b   1.000
_cell.length_c   1.000
_cell.angle_alpha   90.00
_cell.angle_beta   90.00
_cell.angle_gamma   90.00
#
_symmetry.space_group_name_H-M   'P 1'
#
loop_
_entity.id
_entity.type
_entity.pdbx_description
1 polymer ?
#
loop_
_entity_poly.entity_id
_entity_poly.type
_entity_poly.pdbx_seq_one_letter_code
_entity_poly.pdbx_strand_id
1 'polypeptide(L)'
;MVTFFWPRRRKLPRSRAGLPAMQRSAKQSAKKAHNDIRPKQASHRMRLRQILPAALPLLIATAVLAAQADLSADDMRNAEDTLRDLDSNIALQNRKALDEAKELTRFFQQVGAHYSAQPDATRGVDFARRSQEYAQAIATAVETGDYDAAQERLSDLTRSCKACHEIYKKPK
;
A
#
# COMPACT_ATOMS: atom_id res chain seq x y z
N MET A 1 25.02 -32.62 34.80
CA MET A 1 24.46 -33.15 33.54
C MET A 1 22.95 -32.94 33.60
N VAL A 2 22.42 -31.96 32.87
CA VAL A 2 20.99 -31.63 32.87
C VAL A 2 20.40 -32.11 31.55
N THR A 3 19.58 -33.15 31.59
CA THR A 3 18.91 -33.71 30.41
C THR A 3 17.65 -32.91 30.11
N PHE A 4 17.66 -32.17 29.00
CA PHE A 4 16.48 -31.51 28.44
C PHE A 4 15.53 -32.56 27.85
N PHE A 5 14.35 -32.69 28.45
CA PHE A 5 13.28 -33.58 28.02
C PHE A 5 12.29 -32.79 27.14
N TRP A 6 12.37 -32.96 25.82
CA TRP A 6 11.50 -32.28 24.85
C TRP A 6 10.26 -33.15 24.54
N PRO A 7 9.02 -32.69 24.79
CA PRO A 7 7.85 -33.47 24.42
C PRO A 7 7.58 -33.51 22.91
N ARG A 8 7.39 -34.74 22.44
CA ARG A 8 7.07 -35.15 21.06
C ARG A 8 5.71 -34.56 20.63
N ARG A 9 5.70 -33.60 19.70
CA ARG A 9 4.45 -33.04 19.12
C ARG A 9 3.66 -34.13 18.37
N ARG A 10 2.38 -34.30 18.73
CA ARG A 10 1.42 -35.18 18.03
C ARG A 10 0.97 -34.50 16.74
N LYS A 11 0.92 -35.27 15.64
CA LYS A 11 0.32 -34.86 14.36
C LYS A 11 -1.20 -34.78 14.52
N LEU A 12 -1.80 -33.64 14.16
CA LEU A 12 -3.25 -33.51 13.98
C LEU A 12 -3.64 -33.85 12.53
N PRO A 13 -4.80 -34.47 12.30
CA PRO A 13 -5.28 -34.79 10.96
C PRO A 13 -5.81 -33.55 10.21
N ARG A 14 -5.53 -33.51 8.90
CA ARG A 14 -6.09 -32.57 7.91
C ARG A 14 -7.58 -32.89 7.69
N SER A 15 -8.48 -32.01 8.10
CA SER A 15 -9.87 -32.01 7.61
C SER A 15 -9.99 -31.19 6.33
N ARG A 16 -10.31 -31.89 5.24
CA ARG A 16 -10.86 -31.34 3.99
C ARG A 16 -12.37 -31.21 4.13
N ALA A 17 -12.90 -30.02 4.01
CA ALA A 17 -14.29 -29.69 3.65
C ALA A 17 -14.24 -28.21 3.25
N GLY A 18 -14.82 -27.70 2.17
CA GLY A 18 -15.74 -28.19 1.15
C GLY A 18 -16.27 -26.89 0.53
N LEU A 19 -15.94 -26.61 -0.72
CA LEU A 19 -16.40 -25.42 -1.43
C LEU A 19 -17.84 -25.66 -1.93
N PRO A 20 -18.80 -24.76 -1.68
CA PRO A 20 -20.00 -24.70 -2.48
C PRO A 20 -19.82 -23.75 -3.67
N ALA A 21 -20.13 -24.28 -4.85
CA ALA A 21 -20.40 -23.52 -6.06
C ALA A 21 -21.82 -22.93 -6.01
N MET A 22 -21.97 -21.63 -6.24
CA MET A 22 -23.24 -20.99 -6.67
C MET A 22 -22.94 -20.28 -8.01
N GLN A 23 -23.39 -20.79 -9.16
CA GLN A 23 -24.70 -20.56 -9.81
C GLN A 23 -25.10 -19.07 -9.83
N ARG A 24 -24.87 -18.35 -10.94
CA ARG A 24 -25.70 -18.20 -12.16
C ARG A 24 -27.09 -17.59 -11.96
N SER A 25 -27.28 -16.41 -12.57
CA SER A 25 -28.52 -15.72 -13.03
C SER A 25 -28.50 -14.27 -12.55
N ALA A 26 -28.87 -13.23 -13.29
CA ALA A 26 -29.74 -13.09 -14.45
C ALA A 26 -29.22 -11.90 -15.29
N LYS A 27 -29.17 -12.00 -16.61
CA LYS A 27 -30.19 -11.43 -17.52
C LYS A 27 -30.81 -10.12 -17.01
N GLN A 28 -30.33 -8.99 -17.54
CA GLN A 28 -31.21 -7.85 -17.80
C GLN A 28 -31.08 -7.44 -19.26
N SER A 29 -32.24 -7.39 -19.88
CA SER A 29 -32.47 -7.22 -21.30
C SER A 29 -33.11 -5.85 -21.51
N ALA A 30 -32.72 -5.23 -22.63
CA ALA A 30 -33.55 -4.35 -23.46
C ALA A 30 -33.85 -2.91 -23.00
N LYS A 31 -33.46 -1.96 -23.88
CA LYS A 31 -34.29 -0.96 -24.61
C LYS A 31 -33.44 0.30 -24.83
N LYS A 32 -32.94 0.55 -26.05
CA LYS A 32 -33.62 1.16 -27.21
C LYS A 32 -34.12 2.58 -26.92
N ALA A 33 -33.38 3.59 -27.40
CA ALA A 33 -33.96 4.77 -28.04
C ALA A 33 -32.88 5.52 -28.84
N HIS A 34 -33.03 5.46 -30.17
CA HIS A 34 -32.54 6.49 -31.09
C HIS A 34 -32.99 7.88 -30.60
N ASN A 35 -32.12 8.88 -30.71
CA ASN A 35 -32.59 10.19 -31.13
C ASN A 35 -31.53 10.87 -32.00
N ASP A 36 -31.85 10.94 -33.28
CA ASP A 36 -31.16 11.66 -34.34
C ASP A 36 -31.76 13.07 -34.37
N ILE A 37 -30.95 14.07 -34.03
CA ILE A 37 -31.32 15.47 -34.23
C ILE A 37 -30.14 16.17 -34.90
N ARG A 38 -30.13 16.13 -36.23
CA ARG A 38 -29.47 17.14 -37.06
C ARG A 38 -30.23 18.46 -36.98
N PRO A 39 -29.52 19.59 -36.87
CA PRO A 39 -29.96 20.81 -37.50
C PRO A 39 -29.03 21.28 -38.63
N LYS A 40 -29.70 21.95 -39.57
CA LYS A 40 -29.33 22.37 -40.91
C LYS A 40 -28.05 23.21 -40.99
N GLN A 41 -27.26 22.94 -42.04
CA GLN A 41 -26.30 23.88 -42.60
C GLN A 41 -27.04 25.08 -43.17
N ALA A 42 -26.67 26.28 -42.73
CA ALA A 42 -26.98 27.53 -43.41
C ALA A 42 -25.65 28.18 -43.81
N SER A 43 -25.46 28.26 -45.13
CA SER A 43 -24.35 28.88 -45.82
C SER A 43 -24.49 30.41 -45.84
N HIS A 44 -23.57 31.15 -45.22
CA HIS A 44 -23.36 32.55 -45.56
C HIS A 44 -21.88 32.94 -45.49
N ARG A 45 -21.30 33.05 -46.69
CA ARG A 45 -20.43 34.13 -47.20
C ARG A 45 -19.32 34.70 -46.29
N MET A 46 -18.08 34.44 -46.73
CA MET A 46 -16.88 35.28 -46.65
C MET A 46 -16.96 36.56 -45.82
N ARG A 47 -16.07 36.67 -44.82
CA ARG A 47 -15.14 37.81 -44.70
C ARG A 47 -13.92 37.43 -43.85
N LEU A 48 -12.78 37.44 -44.54
CA LEU A 48 -11.43 37.41 -44.02
C LEU A 48 -11.17 38.65 -43.14
N ARG A 49 -10.27 38.49 -42.15
CA ARG A 49 -9.78 39.47 -41.14
C ARG A 49 -10.64 39.62 -39.89
N GLN A 50 -10.19 39.01 -38.79
CA GLN A 50 -9.51 39.75 -37.72
C GLN A 50 -8.87 38.78 -36.71
N ILE A 51 -7.67 39.13 -36.30
CA ILE A 51 -6.72 38.37 -35.47
C ILE A 51 -6.85 38.89 -34.04
N LEU A 52 -7.02 38.02 -33.03
CA LEU A 52 -6.46 38.09 -31.65
C LEU A 52 -7.11 36.97 -30.78
N PRO A 53 -6.45 36.47 -29.72
CA PRO A 53 -6.16 35.04 -29.57
C PRO A 53 -6.75 34.50 -28.27
N ALA A 54 -7.81 33.69 -28.35
CA ALA A 54 -8.36 32.99 -27.18
C ALA A 54 -7.85 31.54 -27.16
N ALA A 55 -6.53 31.36 -27.03
CA ALA A 55 -5.92 30.03 -26.98
C ALA A 55 -4.81 29.98 -25.93
N LEU A 56 -5.18 30.02 -24.64
CA LEU A 56 -4.41 29.32 -23.61
C LEU A 56 -5.20 29.26 -22.29
N PRO A 57 -5.84 28.13 -21.97
CA PRO A 57 -5.81 27.70 -20.58
C PRO A 57 -5.67 26.19 -20.50
N LEU A 58 -4.50 25.59 -20.77
CA LEU A 58 -4.32 24.17 -20.43
C LEU A 58 -2.86 23.67 -20.40
N LEU A 59 -1.96 24.33 -19.67
CA LEU A 59 -0.66 23.73 -19.35
C LEU A 59 -0.20 24.11 -17.94
N ILE A 60 -0.98 23.68 -16.94
CA ILE A 60 -0.44 23.44 -15.60
C ILE A 60 -0.55 21.93 -15.36
N ALA A 61 0.18 21.15 -16.16
CA ALA A 61 0.52 19.79 -15.77
C ALA A 61 1.61 19.94 -14.69
N THR A 62 1.20 20.01 -13.42
CA THR A 62 2.11 19.89 -12.29
C THR A 62 2.79 18.52 -12.39
N ALA A 63 3.95 18.48 -13.02
CA ALA A 63 4.93 17.46 -12.77
C ALA A 63 5.32 17.61 -11.30
N VAL A 64 4.60 16.91 -10.42
CA VAL A 64 5.11 16.57 -9.09
C VAL A 64 6.29 15.66 -9.39
N LEU A 65 7.44 16.27 -9.59
CA LEU A 65 8.71 15.60 -9.55
C LEU A 65 8.80 15.10 -8.11
N ALA A 66 8.35 13.87 -7.88
CA ALA A 66 8.58 13.18 -6.63
C ALA A 66 10.09 13.26 -6.43
N ALA A 67 10.53 14.09 -5.47
CA ALA A 67 11.89 14.06 -5.00
C ALA A 67 12.18 12.57 -4.74
N GLN A 68 13.08 12.00 -5.53
CA GLN A 68 13.43 10.60 -5.42
C GLN A 68 13.93 10.45 -3.98
N ALA A 69 13.13 9.83 -3.12
CA ALA A 69 13.48 9.61 -1.74
C ALA A 69 14.64 8.62 -1.77
N ASP A 70 15.86 9.16 -1.81
CA ASP A 70 17.04 8.36 -1.58
C ASP A 70 16.96 7.89 -0.12
N LEU A 71 16.82 6.58 0.05
CA LEU A 71 16.72 5.99 1.38
C LEU A 71 18.12 5.91 1.96
N SER A 72 18.44 6.83 2.86
CA SER A 72 19.72 6.83 3.52
C SER A 72 19.80 5.71 4.57
N ALA A 73 21.03 5.38 4.97
CA ALA A 73 21.24 4.47 6.11
C ALA A 73 20.70 5.06 7.42
N ASP A 74 20.60 6.39 7.54
CA ASP A 74 19.98 7.06 8.69
C ASP A 74 18.46 6.87 8.69
N ASP A 75 17.80 6.97 7.54
CA ASP A 75 16.35 6.73 7.44
C ASP A 75 15.98 5.30 7.88
N MET A 76 16.79 4.32 7.47
CA MET A 76 16.62 2.93 7.88
C MET A 76 16.83 2.73 9.38
N ARG A 77 17.81 3.42 9.99
CA ARG A 77 18.04 3.37 11.44
C ARG A 77 16.89 4.01 12.20
N ASN A 78 16.42 5.17 11.75
CA ASN A 78 15.27 5.84 12.35
C ASN A 78 14.03 4.96 12.31
N ALA A 79 13.77 4.28 11.19
CA ALA A 79 12.64 3.35 11.09
C ALA A 79 12.77 2.13 12.02
N GLU A 80 13.99 1.63 12.26
CA GLU A 80 14.25 0.56 13.23
C GLU A 80 13.98 1.04 14.67
N ASP A 81 14.40 2.26 15.01
CA ASP A 81 14.09 2.88 16.29
C ASP A 81 12.59 3.12 16.47
N THR A 82 11.89 3.65 15.47
CA THR A 82 10.42 3.80 15.49
C THR A 82 9.72 2.46 15.66
N LEU A 83 10.20 1.39 15.03
CA LEU A 83 9.65 0.04 15.18
C LEU A 83 9.83 -0.50 16.61
N ARG A 84 10.98 -0.24 17.22
CA ARG A 84 11.26 -0.62 18.61
C ARG A 84 10.40 0.16 19.61
N ASP A 85 10.23 1.45 19.39
CA ASP A 85 9.34 2.29 20.19
C ASP A 85 7.88 1.85 20.04
N LEU A 86 7.45 1.50 18.82
CA LEU A 86 6.13 0.95 18.54
C LEU A 86 5.86 -0.34 19.32
N ASP A 87 6.80 -1.29 19.32
CA ASP A 87 6.69 -2.55 20.09
C ASP A 87 6.52 -2.26 21.59
N SER A 88 7.38 -1.38 22.13
CA SER A 88 7.32 -0.96 23.53
C SER A 88 5.97 -0.32 23.88
N ASN A 89 5.48 0.60 23.05
CA ASN A 89 4.23 1.30 23.31
C ASN A 89 3.00 0.42 23.11
N ILE A 90 3.02 -0.55 22.20
CA ILE A 90 1.96 -1.56 22.09
C ILE A 90 1.92 -2.42 23.36
N ALA A 91 3.08 -2.92 23.81
CA ALA A 91 3.17 -3.75 25.01
C ALA A 91 2.71 -3.01 26.29
N LEU A 92 2.94 -1.69 26.35
CA LEU A 92 2.47 -0.82 27.43
C LEU A 92 1.03 -0.30 27.23
N GLN A 93 0.35 -0.70 26.15
CA GLN A 93 -0.98 -0.20 25.77
C GLN A 93 -1.05 1.33 25.71
N ASN A 94 0.03 1.96 25.25
CA ASN A 94 0.19 3.39 25.14
C ASN A 94 -0.26 3.90 23.77
N ARG A 95 -1.15 4.89 23.74
CA ARG A 95 -1.67 5.49 22.49
C ARG A 95 -0.58 6.13 21.61
N LYS A 96 0.62 6.41 22.14
CA LYS A 96 1.77 6.86 21.33
C LYS A 96 2.10 5.89 20.18
N ALA A 97 1.79 4.60 20.35
CA ALA A 97 1.89 3.59 19.29
C ALA A 97 1.15 3.96 17.99
N LEU A 98 0.09 4.79 18.08
CA LEU A 98 -0.66 5.23 16.89
C LEU A 98 0.19 6.13 15.99
N ASP A 99 0.94 7.06 16.59
CA ASP A 99 1.76 8.01 15.84
C ASP A 99 2.95 7.30 15.19
N GLU A 100 3.56 6.36 15.92
CA GLU A 100 4.66 5.51 15.45
C GLU A 100 4.22 4.59 14.29
N ALA A 101 3.03 3.98 14.40
CA ALA A 101 2.47 3.16 13.31
C ALA A 101 2.16 4.01 12.05
N LYS A 102 1.67 5.24 12.23
CA LYS A 102 1.45 6.19 11.12
C LYS A 102 2.77 6.66 10.50
N GLU A 103 3.81 6.84 11.30
CA GLU A 103 5.15 7.16 10.83
C GLU A 103 5.73 6.02 9.98
N LEU A 104 5.67 4.78 10.46
CA LEU A 104 6.10 3.62 9.69
C LEU A 104 5.29 3.46 8.39
N THR A 105 3.98 3.77 8.41
CA THR A 105 3.16 3.76 7.19
C THR A 105 3.71 4.70 6.12
N ARG A 106 4.09 5.94 6.51
CA ARG A 106 4.69 6.92 5.59
C ARG A 106 6.08 6.48 5.13
N PHE A 107 6.87 5.92 6.05
CA PHE A 107 8.19 5.39 5.73
C PHE A 107 8.10 4.29 4.67
N PHE A 108 7.22 3.29 4.85
CA PHE A 108 7.09 2.21 3.85
C PHE A 108 6.56 2.69 2.50
N GLN A 109 5.77 3.77 2.47
CA GLN A 109 5.43 4.43 1.20
C GLN A 109 6.67 4.99 0.49
N GLN A 110 7.59 5.63 1.22
CA GLN A 110 8.88 6.08 0.67
C GLN A 110 9.74 4.91 0.20
N VAL A 111 9.76 3.80 0.95
CA VAL A 111 10.46 2.57 0.56
C VAL A 111 9.92 2.01 -0.75
N GLY A 112 8.59 2.02 -0.92
CA GLY A 112 7.94 1.58 -2.15
C GLY A 112 8.31 2.47 -3.34
N ALA A 113 8.35 3.79 -3.14
CA ALA A 113 8.78 4.73 -4.18
C ALA A 113 10.24 4.54 -4.59
N HIS A 114 11.13 4.31 -3.62
CA HIS A 114 12.55 4.05 -3.87
C HIS A 114 12.77 2.81 -4.75
N TYR A 115 12.12 1.68 -4.42
CA TYR A 115 12.24 0.47 -5.23
C TYR A 115 11.50 0.55 -6.57
N SER A 116 10.43 1.35 -6.67
CA SER A 116 9.72 1.56 -7.94
C SER A 116 10.58 2.32 -8.97
N ALA A 117 11.55 3.11 -8.51
CA ALA A 117 12.51 3.79 -9.37
C ALA A 117 13.63 2.85 -9.90
N GLN A 118 13.71 1.62 -9.42
CA GLN A 118 14.72 0.64 -9.81
C GLN A 118 14.09 -0.41 -10.76
N PRO A 119 14.67 -0.65 -11.95
CA PRO A 119 14.04 -1.48 -12.99
C PRO A 119 13.81 -2.94 -12.58
N ASP A 120 14.64 -3.50 -11.70
CA ASP A 120 14.61 -4.92 -11.31
C ASP A 120 14.19 -5.16 -9.85
N ALA A 121 13.61 -4.15 -9.18
CA ALA A 121 13.31 -4.22 -7.74
C ALA A 121 11.82 -4.45 -7.41
N THR A 122 11.08 -5.17 -8.26
CA THR A 122 9.64 -5.46 -8.06
C THR A 122 9.35 -6.08 -6.70
N ARG A 123 10.21 -6.99 -6.21
CA ARG A 123 10.05 -7.60 -4.88
C ARG A 123 10.16 -6.57 -3.76
N GLY A 124 11.02 -5.56 -3.90
CA GLY A 124 11.17 -4.45 -2.95
C GLY A 124 9.87 -3.64 -2.84
N VAL A 125 9.23 -3.34 -3.97
CA VAL A 125 7.91 -2.70 -4.01
C VAL A 125 6.86 -3.54 -3.29
N ASP A 126 6.84 -4.86 -3.51
CA ASP A 126 5.91 -5.77 -2.85
C ASP A 126 6.13 -5.89 -1.33
N PHE A 127 7.38 -5.85 -0.87
CA PHE A 127 7.68 -5.81 0.56
C PHE A 127 7.23 -4.50 1.18
N ALA A 128 7.54 -3.37 0.53
CA ALA A 128 7.15 -2.05 1.00
C ALA A 128 5.63 -1.94 1.15
N ARG A 129 4.87 -2.36 0.13
CA ARG A 129 3.40 -2.36 0.17
C ARG A 129 2.86 -3.20 1.32
N ARG A 130 3.35 -4.44 1.49
CA ARG A 130 2.89 -5.33 2.58
C ARG A 130 3.23 -4.76 3.96
N SER A 131 4.43 -4.22 4.13
CA SER A 131 4.83 -3.57 5.39
C SER A 131 3.98 -2.34 5.69
N GLN A 132 3.63 -1.55 4.65
CA GLN A 132 2.69 -0.44 4.78
C GLN A 132 1.29 -0.91 5.24
N GLU A 133 0.77 -1.99 4.64
CA GLU A 133 -0.52 -2.59 5.03
C GLU A 133 -0.50 -3.06 6.49
N TYR A 134 0.58 -3.69 6.96
CA TYR A 134 0.72 -4.07 8.36
C TYR A 134 0.76 -2.85 9.29
N ALA A 135 1.53 -1.81 8.96
CA ALA A 135 1.60 -0.58 9.75
C ALA A 135 0.24 0.13 9.86
N GLN A 136 -0.54 0.15 8.78
CA GLN A 136 -1.91 0.69 8.78
C GLN A 136 -2.86 -0.16 9.65
N ALA A 137 -2.72 -1.49 9.60
CA ALA A 137 -3.50 -2.39 10.44
C ALA A 137 -3.18 -2.21 11.92
N ILE A 138 -1.89 -2.02 12.26
CA ILE A 138 -1.46 -1.67 13.63
C ILE A 138 -2.09 -0.36 14.07
N ALA A 139 -2.01 0.69 13.24
CA ALA A 139 -2.61 1.99 13.57
C ALA A 139 -4.12 1.87 13.85
N THR A 140 -4.85 1.11 13.02
CA THR A 140 -6.28 0.86 13.20
C THR A 140 -6.58 0.10 14.50
N ALA A 141 -5.77 -0.91 14.81
CA ALA A 141 -5.91 -1.69 16.04
C ALA A 141 -5.67 -0.83 17.29
N VAL A 142 -4.59 -0.02 17.31
CA VAL A 142 -4.31 0.91 18.41
C VAL A 142 -5.41 1.98 18.54
N GLU A 143 -5.92 2.50 17.43
CA GLU A 143 -7.00 3.50 17.43
C GLU A 143 -8.27 2.97 18.10
N THR A 144 -8.59 1.69 17.86
CA THR A 144 -9.74 0.98 18.45
C THR A 144 -9.45 0.36 19.82
N GLY A 145 -8.22 0.46 20.32
CA GLY A 145 -7.81 -0.07 21.62
C GLY A 145 -7.51 -1.57 21.64
N ASP A 146 -7.43 -2.22 20.49
CA ASP A 146 -7.12 -3.63 20.33
C ASP A 146 -5.60 -3.86 20.23
N TYR A 147 -4.91 -3.78 21.36
CA TYR A 147 -3.44 -3.92 21.41
C TYR A 147 -2.97 -5.36 21.13
N ASP A 148 -3.81 -6.37 21.36
CA ASP A 148 -3.49 -7.76 21.02
C ASP A 148 -3.43 -7.94 19.49
N ALA A 149 -4.42 -7.40 18.76
CA ALA A 149 -4.38 -7.37 17.30
C ALA A 149 -3.20 -6.53 16.78
N ALA A 150 -2.87 -5.42 17.45
CA ALA A 150 -1.71 -4.61 17.11
C ALA A 150 -0.40 -5.42 17.23
N GLN A 151 -0.22 -6.21 18.29
CA GLN A 151 0.96 -7.04 18.50
C GLN A 151 1.09 -8.16 17.45
N GLU A 152 -0.03 -8.78 17.04
CA GLU A 152 -0.03 -9.78 15.96
C GLU A 152 0.45 -9.17 14.65
N ARG A 153 -0.07 -7.99 14.29
CA ARG A 153 0.33 -7.28 13.06
C ARG A 153 1.77 -6.77 13.12
N LEU A 154 2.24 -6.35 14.28
CA LEU A 154 3.64 -5.99 14.50
C LEU A 154 4.57 -7.19 14.25
N SER A 155 4.16 -8.39 14.65
CA SER A 155 4.94 -9.61 14.39
C SER A 155 5.07 -9.89 12.89
N ASP A 156 4.00 -9.70 12.12
CA ASP A 156 4.03 -9.84 10.66
C ASP A 156 4.89 -8.75 9.99
N LEU A 157 4.82 -7.52 10.49
CA LEU A 157 5.65 -6.41 10.04
C LEU A 157 7.14 -6.72 10.22
N THR A 158 7.56 -7.15 11.41
CA THR A 158 8.96 -7.50 11.71
C THR A 158 9.48 -8.63 10.82
N ARG A 159 8.65 -9.63 10.52
CA ARG A 159 9.01 -10.70 9.55
C ARG A 159 9.18 -10.15 8.15
N SER A 160 8.35 -9.20 7.71
CA SER A 160 8.48 -8.53 6.42
C SER A 160 9.78 -7.74 6.32
N CYS A 161 10.15 -6.98 7.36
CA CYS A 161 11.41 -6.24 7.43
C CYS A 161 12.61 -7.20 7.27
N LYS A 162 12.61 -8.32 8.00
CA LYS A 162 13.66 -9.34 7.88
C LYS A 162 13.76 -9.91 6.46
N ALA A 163 12.62 -10.30 5.87
CA ALA A 163 12.59 -10.87 4.53
C ALA A 163 13.10 -9.89 3.45
N CYS A 164 12.78 -8.61 3.58
CA CYS A 164 13.32 -7.57 2.69
C CYS A 164 14.84 -7.43 2.87
N HIS A 165 15.32 -7.37 4.13
CA HIS A 165 16.75 -7.27 4.43
C HIS A 165 17.57 -8.46 3.93
N GLU A 166 17.05 -9.68 3.96
CA GLU A 166 17.74 -10.87 3.40
C GLU A 166 18.05 -10.75 1.91
N ILE A 167 17.29 -9.94 1.17
CA ILE A 167 17.41 -9.81 -0.29
C ILE A 167 18.20 -8.55 -0.66
N TYR A 168 17.92 -7.43 0.02
CA TYR A 168 18.39 -6.11 -0.40
C TYR A 168 19.49 -5.53 0.49
N LYS A 169 19.73 -6.08 1.69
CA LYS A 169 20.86 -5.65 2.53
C LYS A 169 22.13 -6.33 2.04
N LYS A 170 23.12 -5.53 1.63
CA LYS A 170 24.45 -6.07 1.29
C LYS A 170 25.05 -6.75 2.52
N PRO A 171 25.58 -7.98 2.38
CA PRO A 171 26.39 -8.58 3.44
C PRO A 171 27.61 -7.68 3.70
N LYS A 172 27.92 -7.45 4.97
CA LYS A 172 29.14 -6.77 5.39
C LYS A 172 30.33 -7.69 5.23
#